data_AF-A0A8H5SJQ4-F1
#
_entry.id   AF-A0A8H5SJQ4-F1
#
_cell.length_a   1.000
_cell.length_b   1.000
_cell.length_c   1.000
_cell.angle_alpha   90.00
_cell.angle_beta   90.00
_cell.angle_gamma   90.00
#
_symmetry.space_group_name_H-M   'P 1'
#
loop_
_entity.id
_entity.type
_entity.pdbx_description
1 polymer ?
#
loop_
_entity_poly.entity_id
_entity_poly.type
_entity_poly.pdbx_seq_one_letter_code
_entity_poly.pdbx_strand_id
1 'polypeptide(L)'
;MATTTPATAPTNAMVDETRLSSDEKTEVGSNNILDASADNKEQQAGSVIASNNNAADEQPQYPGAAKLTLIISSLCLAIFLVALDQTIIAPALGAITAQFQSVKDIGWYGSSYLLTTTALQPMYGTVYKYFNVKIAYLAAVFIFEIGSLISAVAPSSVAFIVGRAIAGIGTAGLFSGSIVILSLIMPLEKRPLAFGLIGGMWGIASVAGPLLGGAFTEHATWRWCFYINLPIGGLAMLIVFFFVKVNRNDSNTINMTFMDRLRKLDLAGAAIFIPAIICLLLALQWGGAEYPWNNSRIIGLFCGFGAMIAIFIGIQFWKGDEGTLPPRLFKNRDTLSAIIFAMFFGAGFFPLIYYLSLYFQAIQGVSAVQAGIKILPLLLATVLCSIVSGGVITAIGYYSYVIIPCMVLYTVGCGMLTTLDVHSPLKEWFGYQVIAGLGIGAGFQIGVLIIQTVLPQEWVPVGTAVVQFGQAFGGAIFVAVGQTVFQNGLIDTLKADNIGIDPTIFINTGASEIEDTLRKMGRLDALDAVLNAYMKGLRDTFYTSLACAACALIACLCFRWKSVKKGPDGEDRKPEPAVPV
;
A
#
# COMPACT_ATOMS: atom_id res chain seq x y z
N MET A 1 16.41 46.32 58.66
CA MET A 1 17.77 46.13 59.21
C MET A 1 18.59 45.43 58.14
N ALA A 2 19.39 46.15 57.35
CA ALA A 2 20.83 46.41 57.60
C ALA A 2 21.64 45.09 57.61
N THR A 3 22.76 44.85 56.94
CA THR A 3 23.68 45.55 56.02
C THR A 3 24.79 44.51 55.70
N THR A 4 25.34 44.53 54.48
CA THR A 4 26.75 44.27 54.07
C THR A 4 27.66 43.17 54.70
N THR A 5 28.30 42.39 53.81
CA THR A 5 29.65 41.73 53.76
C THR A 5 30.78 42.32 54.65
N PRO A 6 31.97 41.67 54.90
CA PRO A 6 32.81 40.90 53.94
C PRO A 6 33.74 39.77 54.49
N ALA A 7 34.61 39.27 53.58
CA ALA A 7 35.59 38.17 53.64
C ALA A 7 36.91 38.44 54.42
N THR A 8 37.72 37.39 54.64
CA THR A 8 39.21 37.41 54.70
C THR A 8 39.80 35.98 54.62
N ALA A 9 40.99 35.85 54.01
CA ALA A 9 41.71 34.63 53.62
C ALA A 9 42.91 34.29 54.59
N PRO A 10 44.05 33.68 54.17
CA PRO A 10 44.38 32.25 54.13
C PRO A 10 45.72 31.88 54.89
N THR A 11 46.34 30.72 54.57
CA THR A 11 47.80 30.45 54.34
C THR A 11 48.49 29.32 55.16
N ASN A 12 49.40 28.60 54.45
CA ASN A 12 50.59 27.80 54.83
C ASN A 12 50.47 26.29 54.55
N ALA A 13 51.42 25.53 53.98
CA ALA A 13 52.70 25.66 53.23
C ALA A 13 53.09 24.18 52.87
N MET A 14 53.48 23.77 51.65
CA MET A 14 54.86 23.65 51.11
C MET A 14 55.81 22.85 52.06
N VAL A 15 56.51 21.73 51.75
CA VAL A 15 57.57 21.37 50.75
C VAL A 15 57.93 19.88 51.06
N ASP A 16 57.97 18.91 50.14
CA ASP A 16 59.04 18.43 49.22
C ASP A 16 60.17 17.53 49.83
N GLU A 17 60.70 16.64 48.98
CA GLU A 17 61.99 15.92 48.96
C GLU A 17 62.15 14.39 49.29
N THR A 18 62.36 13.62 48.21
CA THR A 18 63.60 12.87 47.81
C THR A 18 64.09 11.69 48.70
N ARG A 19 63.97 10.40 48.33
CA ARG A 19 64.73 9.50 47.39
C ARG A 19 65.99 8.77 47.98
N LEU A 20 66.09 7.46 47.64
CA LEU A 20 67.27 6.55 47.50
C LEU A 20 67.81 5.81 48.76
N SER A 21 67.67 4.47 48.81
CA SER A 21 68.67 3.37 48.48
C SER A 21 69.38 2.88 49.76
N SER A 22 69.72 1.62 50.05
CA SER A 22 70.06 0.41 49.28
C SER A 22 70.27 -0.78 50.25
N ASP A 23 70.05 -2.00 49.74
CA ASP A 23 70.72 -3.30 50.03
C ASP A 23 70.97 -3.82 51.46
N GLU A 24 70.47 -5.04 51.78
CA GLU A 24 71.31 -6.26 51.91
C GLU A 24 70.48 -7.55 52.08
N LYS A 25 70.97 -8.67 51.52
CA LYS A 25 70.38 -10.02 51.45
C LYS A 25 70.76 -10.87 52.66
N THR A 26 69.88 -11.78 53.12
CA THR A 26 70.28 -13.14 53.57
C THR A 26 69.12 -14.15 53.49
N GLU A 27 69.50 -15.42 53.38
CA GLU A 27 68.86 -16.58 52.76
C GLU A 27 67.81 -17.39 53.57
N VAL A 28 66.91 -18.03 52.79
CA VAL A 28 66.40 -19.42 52.82
C VAL A 28 65.61 -19.95 54.03
N GLY A 29 64.35 -20.35 53.75
CA GLY A 29 63.56 -21.30 54.55
C GLY A 29 62.19 -21.59 53.93
N SER A 30 62.05 -22.76 53.29
CA SER A 30 60.84 -23.26 52.60
C SER A 30 59.64 -23.50 53.54
N ASN A 31 58.43 -23.13 53.11
CA ASN A 31 57.37 -24.05 52.62
C ASN A 31 55.97 -23.41 52.62
N ASN A 32 55.34 -23.48 51.44
CA ASN A 32 53.94 -23.76 51.15
C ASN A 32 52.83 -23.15 52.04
N ILE A 33 52.03 -22.28 51.43
CA ILE A 33 50.63 -22.48 51.02
C ILE A 33 50.14 -21.09 50.56
N LEU A 34 49.28 -21.04 49.53
CA LEU A 34 48.61 -19.87 48.93
C LEU A 34 49.25 -19.31 47.65
N ASP A 35 49.08 -20.01 46.52
CA ASP A 35 48.98 -19.34 45.20
C ASP A 35 48.23 -20.18 44.15
N ALA A 36 47.09 -20.78 44.54
CA ALA A 36 46.22 -21.51 43.62
C ALA A 36 44.93 -20.75 43.26
N SER A 37 44.80 -19.48 43.68
CA SER A 37 43.58 -18.67 43.52
C SER A 37 43.71 -17.47 42.58
N ALA A 38 44.89 -17.19 42.05
CA ALA A 38 45.12 -16.10 41.08
C ALA A 38 44.97 -16.58 39.62
N ASP A 39 45.50 -17.75 39.27
CA ASP A 39 45.45 -18.28 37.88
C ASP A 39 44.04 -18.66 37.41
N ASN A 40 43.16 -19.08 38.33
CA ASN A 40 41.78 -19.44 37.97
C ASN A 40 40.90 -18.21 37.66
N LYS A 41 41.26 -17.01 38.14
CA LYS A 41 40.53 -15.78 37.82
C LYS A 41 40.93 -15.19 36.48
N GLU A 42 42.18 -15.35 36.05
CA GLU A 42 42.62 -14.92 34.72
C GLU A 42 42.20 -15.89 33.62
N GLN A 43 42.13 -17.20 33.87
CA GLN A 43 41.56 -18.16 32.91
C GLN A 43 40.03 -18.12 32.82
N GLN A 44 39.31 -17.78 33.91
CA GLN A 44 37.88 -17.48 33.82
C GLN A 44 37.59 -16.12 33.18
N ALA A 45 38.40 -15.08 33.43
CA ALA A 45 38.26 -13.80 32.72
C ALA A 45 38.58 -13.92 31.22
N GLY A 46 39.61 -14.69 30.86
CA GLY A 46 39.98 -14.95 29.46
C GLY A 46 38.96 -15.82 28.69
N SER A 47 38.34 -16.81 29.34
CA SER A 47 37.32 -17.66 28.69
C SER A 47 35.93 -17.00 28.63
N VAL A 48 35.60 -16.10 29.56
CA VAL A 48 34.37 -15.29 29.51
C VAL A 48 34.47 -14.18 28.46
N ILE A 49 35.67 -13.64 28.21
CA ILE A 49 35.90 -12.66 27.12
C ILE A 49 36.00 -13.36 25.74
N ALA A 50 36.56 -14.57 25.67
CA ALA A 50 36.62 -15.33 24.41
C ALA A 50 35.25 -15.88 23.96
N SER A 51 34.30 -16.08 24.88
CA SER A 51 32.95 -16.59 24.54
C SER A 51 31.98 -15.49 24.07
N ASN A 52 32.29 -14.21 24.31
CA ASN A 52 31.45 -13.07 23.92
C ASN A 52 31.83 -12.44 22.57
N ASN A 53 32.93 -12.88 21.95
CA ASN A 53 33.37 -12.36 20.65
C ASN A 53 32.79 -13.11 19.43
N ASN A 54 32.04 -14.19 19.64
CA ASN A 54 31.40 -14.94 18.54
C ASN A 54 30.00 -14.43 18.17
N ALA A 55 29.44 -13.46 18.90
CA ALA A 55 28.13 -12.85 18.56
C ALA A 55 28.25 -11.65 17.61
N ALA A 56 29.47 -11.26 17.21
CA ALA A 56 29.72 -10.06 16.41
C ALA A 56 29.86 -10.32 14.89
N ASP A 57 29.78 -11.58 14.43
CA ASP A 57 30.08 -11.96 13.04
C ASP A 57 29.08 -12.96 12.41
N GLU A 58 27.85 -13.07 12.94
CA GLU A 58 26.77 -13.73 12.19
C GLU A 58 26.34 -12.83 11.03
N GLN A 59 27.07 -12.95 9.91
CA GLN A 59 26.65 -12.44 8.62
C GLN A 59 25.20 -12.87 8.37
N PRO A 60 24.30 -11.96 7.96
CA PRO A 60 22.97 -12.32 7.50
C PRO A 60 22.98 -13.51 6.55
N GLN A 61 22.57 -14.68 7.03
CA GLN A 61 22.26 -15.81 6.19
C GLN A 61 20.92 -15.60 5.47
N TYR A 62 20.95 -14.91 4.33
CA TYR A 62 19.80 -14.83 3.43
C TYR A 62 19.53 -16.19 2.74
N PRO A 63 18.29 -16.48 2.32
CA PRO A 63 18.00 -17.65 1.52
C PRO A 63 18.85 -17.71 0.24
N GLY A 64 19.31 -18.90 -0.15
CA GLY A 64 20.00 -19.11 -1.43
C GLY A 64 19.14 -18.68 -2.63
N ALA A 65 19.78 -18.31 -3.74
CA ALA A 65 19.13 -17.67 -4.90
C ALA A 65 17.89 -18.42 -5.41
N ALA A 66 17.94 -19.75 -5.52
CA ALA A 66 16.80 -20.54 -5.98
C ALA A 66 15.59 -20.45 -5.02
N LYS A 67 15.85 -20.51 -3.71
CA LYS A 67 14.83 -20.37 -2.66
C LYS A 67 14.25 -18.96 -2.64
N LEU A 68 15.10 -17.94 -2.80
CA LEU A 68 14.67 -16.54 -2.87
C LEU A 68 13.77 -16.29 -4.09
N THR A 69 14.13 -16.79 -5.26
CA THR A 69 13.30 -16.69 -6.47
C THR A 69 11.95 -17.35 -6.27
N LEU A 70 11.89 -18.56 -5.72
CA LEU A 70 10.62 -19.23 -5.43
C LEU A 70 9.72 -18.41 -4.49
N ILE A 71 10.29 -17.83 -3.44
CA ILE A 71 9.53 -16.97 -2.52
C ILE A 71 9.02 -15.73 -3.25
N ILE A 72 9.88 -15.01 -4.00
CA ILE A 72 9.46 -13.83 -4.75
C ILE A 72 8.36 -14.18 -5.76
N SER A 73 8.50 -15.27 -6.51
CA SER A 73 7.47 -15.75 -7.43
C SER A 73 6.15 -16.02 -6.71
N SER A 74 6.18 -16.62 -5.51
CA SER A 74 4.99 -16.84 -4.71
C SER A 74 4.32 -15.54 -4.25
N LEU A 75 5.11 -14.54 -3.82
CA LEU A 75 4.59 -13.22 -3.45
C LEU A 75 3.98 -12.52 -4.67
N CYS A 76 4.64 -12.61 -5.82
CA CYS A 76 4.10 -12.09 -7.08
C CYS A 76 2.77 -12.77 -7.46
N LEU A 77 2.67 -14.11 -7.33
CA LEU A 77 1.42 -14.83 -7.59
C LEU A 77 0.30 -14.35 -6.66
N ALA A 78 0.56 -14.18 -5.36
CA ALA A 78 -0.44 -13.70 -4.42
C ALA A 78 -0.94 -12.28 -4.77
N ILE A 79 -0.03 -11.36 -5.14
CA ILE A 79 -0.41 -10.00 -5.54
C ILE A 79 -1.08 -9.97 -6.92
N PHE A 80 -0.67 -10.84 -7.84
CA PHE A 80 -1.36 -11.04 -9.10
C PHE A 80 -2.81 -11.47 -8.88
N LEU A 81 -3.07 -12.42 -7.97
CA LEU A 81 -4.45 -12.83 -7.65
C LEU A 81 -5.27 -11.71 -7.05
N VAL A 82 -4.70 -10.94 -6.13
CA VAL A 82 -5.37 -9.76 -5.54
C VAL A 82 -5.82 -8.77 -6.61
N ALA A 83 -4.93 -8.44 -7.55
CA ALA A 83 -5.19 -7.49 -8.61
C ALA A 83 -6.11 -8.09 -9.70
N LEU A 84 -5.99 -9.39 -9.96
CA LEU A 84 -6.82 -10.11 -10.92
C LEU A 84 -8.26 -10.14 -10.42
N ASP A 85 -8.47 -10.56 -9.17
CA ASP A 85 -9.78 -10.64 -8.52
C ASP A 85 -10.49 -9.27 -8.48
N GLN A 86 -9.73 -8.18 -8.31
CA GLN A 86 -10.28 -6.83 -8.35
C GLN A 86 -10.75 -6.41 -9.76
N THR A 87 -10.08 -6.86 -10.81
CA THR A 87 -10.29 -6.39 -12.20
C THR A 87 -11.14 -7.33 -13.04
N ILE A 88 -11.18 -8.62 -12.71
CA ILE A 88 -11.92 -9.66 -13.43
C ILE A 88 -13.45 -9.55 -13.26
N ILE A 89 -13.91 -8.82 -12.23
CA ILE A 89 -15.34 -8.66 -11.94
C ILE A 89 -16.07 -7.78 -12.95
N ALA A 90 -15.39 -6.79 -13.52
CA ALA A 90 -15.98 -5.82 -14.44
C ALA A 90 -16.62 -6.49 -15.69
N PRO A 91 -15.93 -7.36 -16.45
CA PRO A 91 -16.54 -8.06 -17.58
C PRO A 91 -17.62 -9.09 -17.16
N ALA A 92 -17.53 -9.64 -15.94
CA ALA A 92 -18.48 -10.63 -15.43
C ALA A 92 -19.78 -10.01 -14.87
N LEU A 93 -19.79 -8.69 -14.64
CA LEU A 93 -20.83 -7.97 -13.93
C LEU A 93 -22.23 -8.15 -14.52
N GLY A 94 -22.34 -8.11 -15.85
CA GLY A 94 -23.60 -8.31 -16.57
C GLY A 94 -24.18 -9.70 -16.32
N ALA A 95 -23.35 -10.75 -16.40
CA ALA A 95 -23.77 -12.13 -16.17
C ALA A 95 -24.16 -12.39 -14.70
N ILE A 96 -23.41 -11.82 -13.75
CA ILE A 96 -23.71 -11.91 -12.32
C ILE A 96 -25.08 -11.27 -12.04
N THR A 97 -25.30 -10.07 -12.56
CA THR A 97 -26.54 -9.31 -12.34
C THR A 97 -27.73 -9.99 -12.99
N ALA A 98 -27.57 -10.52 -14.21
CA ALA A 98 -28.60 -11.29 -14.90
C ALA A 98 -28.98 -12.56 -14.13
N GLN A 99 -28.01 -13.26 -13.52
CA GLN A 99 -28.31 -14.45 -12.73
C GLN A 99 -29.01 -14.11 -11.41
N PHE A 100 -28.57 -13.08 -10.69
CA PHE A 100 -29.15 -12.73 -9.39
C PHE A 100 -30.38 -11.82 -9.48
N GLN A 101 -30.72 -11.32 -10.66
CA GLN A 101 -31.84 -10.39 -10.89
C GLN A 101 -31.77 -9.18 -9.95
N SER A 102 -30.56 -8.69 -9.65
CA SER A 102 -30.33 -7.63 -8.67
C SER A 102 -29.40 -6.54 -9.21
N VAL A 103 -29.97 -5.65 -10.03
CA VAL A 103 -29.26 -4.48 -10.60
C VAL A 103 -28.86 -3.50 -9.49
N LYS A 104 -29.67 -3.37 -8.44
CA LYS A 104 -29.40 -2.51 -7.28
C LYS A 104 -28.11 -2.86 -6.51
N ASP A 105 -27.63 -4.09 -6.65
CA ASP A 105 -26.47 -4.58 -5.89
C ASP A 105 -25.14 -4.45 -6.66
N ILE A 106 -25.16 -3.97 -7.91
CA ILE A 106 -23.98 -3.84 -8.77
C ILE A 106 -22.83 -3.10 -8.08
N GLY A 107 -23.11 -1.95 -7.46
CA GLY A 107 -22.10 -1.15 -6.77
C GLY A 107 -21.45 -1.92 -5.61
N TRP A 108 -22.21 -2.80 -4.94
CA TRP A 108 -21.73 -3.56 -3.80
C TRP A 108 -20.76 -4.68 -4.16
N TYR A 109 -20.83 -5.22 -5.38
CA TYR A 109 -19.96 -6.29 -5.85
C TYR A 109 -18.47 -5.90 -5.89
N GLY A 110 -18.18 -4.65 -6.27
CA GLY A 110 -16.83 -4.09 -6.21
C GLY A 110 -16.53 -3.41 -4.88
N SER A 111 -17.46 -2.60 -4.37
CA SER A 111 -17.19 -1.74 -3.21
C SER A 111 -17.03 -2.52 -1.91
N SER A 112 -17.72 -3.64 -1.69
CA SER A 112 -17.55 -4.46 -0.46
C SER A 112 -16.11 -4.98 -0.27
N TYR A 113 -15.48 -5.41 -1.37
CA TYR A 113 -14.09 -5.83 -1.39
C TYR A 113 -13.15 -4.66 -1.09
N LEU A 114 -13.36 -3.51 -1.72
CA LEU A 114 -12.55 -2.30 -1.51
C LEU A 114 -12.70 -1.72 -0.09
N LEU A 115 -13.93 -1.68 0.42
CA LEU A 115 -14.29 -1.18 1.74
C LEU A 115 -13.55 -1.94 2.83
N THR A 116 -13.64 -3.27 2.81
CA THR A 116 -12.98 -4.14 3.78
C THR A 116 -11.46 -4.11 3.62
N THR A 117 -10.95 -4.13 2.39
CA THR A 117 -9.52 -4.02 2.11
C THR A 117 -8.93 -2.74 2.70
N THR A 118 -9.55 -1.60 2.41
CA THR A 118 -9.06 -0.28 2.84
C THR A 118 -9.17 -0.11 4.35
N ALA A 119 -10.31 -0.49 4.94
CA ALA A 119 -10.55 -0.29 6.37
C ALA A 119 -9.62 -1.14 7.26
N LEU A 120 -9.24 -2.34 6.81
CA LEU A 120 -8.44 -3.28 7.61
C LEU A 120 -6.93 -3.21 7.36
N GLN A 121 -6.49 -2.51 6.30
CA GLN A 121 -5.07 -2.37 5.96
C GLN A 121 -4.20 -1.94 7.16
N PRO A 122 -4.54 -0.88 7.93
CA PRO A 122 -3.74 -0.47 9.09
C PRO A 122 -3.62 -1.55 10.17
N MET A 123 -4.69 -2.32 10.40
CA MET A 123 -4.71 -3.38 11.40
C MET A 123 -3.69 -4.48 11.07
N TYR A 124 -3.52 -4.82 9.79
CA TYR A 124 -2.50 -5.78 9.37
C TYR A 124 -1.07 -5.32 9.65
N GLY A 125 -0.80 -4.01 9.65
CA GLY A 125 0.50 -3.48 10.06
C GLY A 125 0.85 -3.88 11.50
N THR A 126 -0.12 -3.79 12.40
CA THR A 126 0.00 -4.19 13.81
C THR A 126 0.06 -5.72 13.97
N VAL A 127 -0.72 -6.46 13.17
CA VAL A 127 -0.65 -7.94 13.11
C VAL A 127 0.75 -8.39 12.72
N TYR A 128 1.33 -7.85 11.65
CA TYR A 128 2.68 -8.20 11.21
C TYR A 128 3.79 -7.72 12.16
N LYS A 129 3.50 -6.76 13.05
CA LYS A 129 4.43 -6.33 14.11
C LYS A 129 4.48 -7.31 15.27
N TYR A 130 3.33 -7.80 15.76
CA TYR A 130 3.27 -8.59 17.00
C TYR A 130 3.07 -10.10 16.80
N PHE A 131 2.57 -10.53 15.64
CA PHE A 131 2.37 -11.93 15.31
C PHE A 131 3.44 -12.43 14.34
N ASN A 132 3.59 -13.75 14.25
CA ASN A 132 4.51 -14.35 13.31
C ASN A 132 4.07 -13.99 11.87
N VAL A 133 4.94 -13.27 11.15
CA VAL A 133 4.67 -12.74 9.81
C VAL A 133 4.25 -13.84 8.83
N LYS A 134 4.90 -15.01 8.89
CA LYS A 134 4.56 -16.14 8.01
C LYS A 134 3.14 -16.63 8.27
N ILE A 135 2.78 -16.84 9.53
CA ILE A 135 1.45 -17.35 9.90
C ILE A 135 0.38 -16.32 9.55
N ALA A 136 0.62 -15.04 9.86
CA ALA A 136 -0.29 -13.95 9.53
C ALA A 136 -0.51 -13.83 8.01
N TYR A 137 0.55 -13.97 7.21
CA TYR A 137 0.44 -13.93 5.75
C TYR A 137 -0.33 -15.13 5.19
N LEU A 138 -0.03 -16.35 5.66
CA LEU A 138 -0.76 -17.55 5.26
C LEU A 138 -2.25 -17.47 5.64
N ALA A 139 -2.56 -16.91 6.81
CA ALA A 139 -3.93 -16.65 7.23
C ALA A 139 -4.62 -15.64 6.30
N ALA A 140 -3.93 -14.57 5.89
CA ALA A 140 -4.46 -13.59 4.94
C ALA A 140 -4.77 -14.23 3.58
N VAL A 141 -3.86 -15.06 3.04
CA VAL A 141 -4.10 -15.81 1.79
C VAL A 141 -5.29 -16.74 1.96
N PHE A 142 -5.36 -17.48 3.07
CA PHE A 142 -6.45 -18.41 3.33
C PHE A 142 -7.82 -17.72 3.43
N ILE A 143 -7.90 -16.57 4.11
CA ILE A 143 -9.12 -15.76 4.19
C ILE A 143 -9.53 -15.25 2.80
N PHE A 144 -8.56 -14.79 2.01
CA PHE A 144 -8.79 -14.37 0.62
C PHE A 144 -9.39 -15.51 -0.22
N GLU A 145 -8.79 -16.70 -0.16
CA GLU A 145 -9.28 -17.88 -0.90
C GLU A 145 -10.66 -18.35 -0.44
N ILE A 146 -10.95 -18.32 0.87
CA ILE A 146 -12.31 -18.59 1.39
C ILE A 146 -13.30 -17.58 0.82
N GLY A 147 -12.97 -16.29 0.84
CA GLY A 147 -13.83 -15.26 0.27
C GLY A 147 -14.09 -15.49 -1.21
N SER A 148 -13.06 -15.86 -1.97
CA SER A 148 -13.16 -16.20 -3.38
C SER A 148 -14.04 -17.43 -3.62
N LEU A 149 -13.87 -18.50 -2.81
CA LEU A 149 -14.73 -19.68 -2.87
C LEU A 149 -16.19 -19.32 -2.60
N ILE A 150 -16.48 -18.53 -1.56
CA ILE A 150 -17.84 -18.08 -1.23
C ILE A 150 -18.45 -17.29 -2.40
N SER A 151 -17.67 -16.39 -3.03
CA SER A 151 -18.10 -15.68 -4.23
C SER A 151 -18.36 -16.63 -5.41
N ALA A 152 -17.54 -17.66 -5.60
CA ALA A 152 -17.71 -18.65 -6.68
C ALA A 152 -18.98 -19.49 -6.51
N VAL A 153 -19.29 -19.93 -5.28
CA VAL A 153 -20.45 -20.79 -5.00
C VAL A 153 -21.70 -20.01 -4.58
N ALA A 154 -21.68 -18.68 -4.63
CA ALA A 154 -22.75 -17.85 -4.12
C ALA A 154 -24.12 -18.19 -4.75
N PRO A 155 -25.14 -18.54 -3.93
CA PRO A 155 -26.49 -18.80 -4.41
C PRO A 155 -27.31 -17.50 -4.57
N SER A 156 -26.87 -16.40 -3.97
CA SER A 156 -27.58 -15.11 -3.99
C SER A 156 -26.61 -13.93 -4.07
N SER A 157 -27.12 -12.77 -4.50
CA SER A 157 -26.38 -11.49 -4.52
C SER A 157 -25.76 -11.15 -3.16
N VAL A 158 -26.52 -11.30 -2.07
CA VAL A 158 -26.02 -11.00 -0.72
C VAL A 158 -24.88 -11.94 -0.33
N ALA A 159 -25.00 -13.24 -0.61
CA ALA A 159 -23.92 -14.19 -0.34
C ALA A 159 -22.66 -13.85 -1.16
N PHE A 160 -22.84 -13.40 -2.39
CA PHE A 160 -21.74 -12.95 -3.23
C PHE A 160 -21.05 -11.71 -2.64
N ILE A 161 -21.80 -10.69 -2.22
CA ILE A 161 -21.27 -9.49 -1.55
C ILE A 161 -20.51 -9.85 -0.27
N VAL A 162 -21.03 -10.79 0.53
CA VAL A 162 -20.35 -11.28 1.74
C VAL A 162 -19.04 -11.99 1.38
N GLY A 163 -19.02 -12.81 0.32
CA GLY A 163 -17.79 -13.42 -0.20
C GLY A 163 -16.74 -12.38 -0.61
N ARG A 164 -17.17 -11.32 -1.31
CA ARG A 164 -16.32 -10.18 -1.70
C ARG A 164 -15.76 -9.44 -0.48
N ALA A 165 -16.58 -9.21 0.54
CA ALA A 165 -16.15 -8.61 1.79
C ALA A 165 -15.10 -9.47 2.50
N ILE A 166 -15.30 -10.79 2.60
CA ILE A 166 -14.34 -11.71 3.20
C ILE A 166 -13.03 -11.74 2.41
N ALA A 167 -13.11 -11.76 1.08
CA ALA A 167 -11.92 -11.70 0.23
C ALA A 167 -11.11 -10.41 0.51
N GLY A 168 -11.79 -9.27 0.64
CA GLY A 168 -11.14 -8.00 0.95
C GLY A 168 -10.47 -7.96 2.34
N ILE A 169 -11.02 -8.67 3.34
CA ILE A 169 -10.34 -8.87 4.64
C ILE A 169 -8.97 -9.55 4.46
N GLY A 170 -8.88 -10.57 3.59
CA GLY A 170 -7.62 -11.23 3.27
C GLY A 170 -6.66 -10.29 2.54
N THR A 171 -7.16 -9.64 1.49
CA THR A 171 -6.39 -8.73 0.63
C THR A 171 -5.73 -7.59 1.38
N ALA A 172 -6.38 -7.05 2.42
CA ALA A 172 -5.84 -5.97 3.26
C ALA A 172 -4.42 -6.26 3.79
N GLY A 173 -4.12 -7.53 4.04
CA GLY A 173 -2.82 -8.00 4.54
C GLY A 173 -1.85 -8.48 3.48
N LEU A 174 -2.29 -8.80 2.26
CA LEU A 174 -1.44 -9.49 1.28
C LEU A 174 -0.36 -8.60 0.71
N PHE A 175 -0.69 -7.35 0.34
CA PHE A 175 0.31 -6.43 -0.19
C PHE A 175 1.34 -6.06 0.87
N SER A 176 0.90 -5.53 2.00
CA SER A 176 1.79 -5.14 3.11
C SER A 176 2.61 -6.33 3.62
N GLY A 177 2.00 -7.51 3.76
CA GLY A 177 2.67 -8.73 4.18
C GLY A 177 3.73 -9.21 3.20
N SER A 178 3.50 -9.09 1.89
CA SER A 178 4.50 -9.44 0.87
C SER A 178 5.74 -8.55 1.00
N ILE A 179 5.54 -7.25 1.24
CA ILE A 179 6.63 -6.31 1.46
C ILE A 179 7.36 -6.59 2.78
N VAL A 180 6.63 -6.93 3.86
CA VAL A 180 7.23 -7.30 5.15
C VAL A 180 8.05 -8.59 5.02
N ILE A 181 7.53 -9.64 4.37
CA ILE A 181 8.29 -10.87 4.12
C ILE A 181 9.56 -10.56 3.32
N LEU A 182 9.45 -9.77 2.25
CA LEU A 182 10.61 -9.38 1.46
C LEU A 182 11.63 -8.62 2.30
N SER A 183 11.17 -7.77 3.21
CA SER A 183 12.05 -7.03 4.13
C SER A 183 12.87 -7.94 5.05
N LEU A 184 12.42 -9.17 5.31
CA LEU A 184 13.08 -10.12 6.21
C LEU A 184 14.03 -11.09 5.50
N ILE A 185 13.84 -11.30 4.20
CA ILE A 185 14.57 -12.31 3.41
C ILE A 185 15.58 -11.70 2.42
N MET A 186 15.65 -10.38 2.32
CA MET A 186 16.48 -9.69 1.35
C MET A 186 17.08 -8.39 1.93
N PRO A 187 18.34 -8.06 1.59
CA PRO A 187 18.95 -6.79 1.98
C PRO A 187 18.25 -5.60 1.34
N LEU A 188 18.13 -4.47 2.07
CA LEU A 188 17.39 -3.28 1.64
C LEU A 188 17.73 -2.81 0.21
N GLU A 189 18.99 -2.91 -0.20
CA GLU A 189 19.46 -2.48 -1.51
C GLU A 189 18.80 -3.21 -2.67
N LYS A 190 18.50 -4.51 -2.50
CA LYS A 190 17.88 -5.35 -3.54
C LYS A 190 16.35 -5.30 -3.51
N ARG A 191 15.74 -4.79 -2.42
CA ARG A 191 14.29 -4.72 -2.24
C ARG A 191 13.57 -3.90 -3.32
N PRO A 192 14.10 -2.76 -3.81
CA PRO A 192 13.47 -2.01 -4.90
C PRO A 192 13.21 -2.85 -6.15
N LEU A 193 14.12 -3.75 -6.55
CA LEU A 193 13.89 -4.63 -7.70
C LEU A 193 12.74 -5.60 -7.48
N ALA A 194 12.67 -6.23 -6.31
CA ALA A 194 11.62 -7.17 -5.99
C ALA A 194 10.27 -6.48 -5.72
N PHE A 195 10.27 -5.27 -5.15
CA PHE A 195 9.09 -4.41 -5.19
C PHE A 195 8.68 -4.14 -6.63
N GLY A 196 9.65 -3.86 -7.51
CA GLY A 196 9.49 -3.68 -8.96
C GLY A 196 8.62 -4.77 -9.56
N LEU A 197 9.04 -6.01 -9.35
CA LEU A 197 8.33 -7.21 -9.80
C LEU A 197 6.93 -7.34 -9.19
N ILE A 198 6.78 -7.12 -7.88
CA ILE A 198 5.49 -7.21 -7.19
C ILE A 198 4.52 -6.13 -7.69
N GLY A 199 4.97 -4.89 -7.84
CA GLY A 199 4.16 -3.80 -8.39
C GLY A 199 3.82 -4.04 -9.86
N GLY A 200 4.73 -4.63 -10.63
CA GLY A 200 4.48 -5.04 -12.01
C GLY A 200 3.32 -6.05 -12.14
N MET A 201 3.07 -6.88 -11.13
CA MET A 201 1.95 -7.82 -11.17
C MET A 201 0.59 -7.13 -11.26
N TRP A 202 0.44 -5.92 -10.72
CA TRP A 202 -0.79 -5.13 -10.88
C TRP A 202 -1.07 -4.78 -12.33
N GLY A 203 -0.03 -4.37 -13.07
CA GLY A 203 -0.17 -4.04 -14.48
C GLY A 203 -0.38 -5.27 -15.37
N ILE A 204 0.13 -6.44 -14.99
CA ILE A 204 -0.17 -7.70 -15.70
C ILE A 204 -1.61 -8.15 -15.41
N ALA A 205 -2.02 -8.09 -14.14
CA ALA A 205 -3.34 -8.51 -13.70
C ALA A 205 -4.46 -7.64 -14.28
N SER A 206 -4.26 -6.33 -14.42
CA SER A 206 -5.25 -5.44 -15.04
C SER A 206 -5.52 -5.74 -16.52
N VAL A 207 -4.61 -6.45 -17.18
CA VAL A 207 -4.78 -6.96 -18.55
C VAL A 207 -5.42 -8.32 -18.54
N ALA A 208 -4.89 -9.21 -17.71
CA ALA A 208 -5.39 -10.56 -17.57
C ALA A 208 -6.85 -10.58 -17.09
N GLY A 209 -7.24 -9.66 -16.22
CA GLY A 209 -8.58 -9.57 -15.63
C GLY A 209 -9.69 -9.45 -16.68
N PRO A 210 -9.75 -8.38 -17.49
CA PRO A 210 -10.75 -8.24 -18.54
C PRO A 210 -10.74 -9.39 -19.56
N LEU A 211 -9.56 -9.86 -19.96
CA LEU A 211 -9.41 -10.94 -20.96
C LEU A 211 -9.92 -12.28 -20.42
N LEU A 212 -9.46 -12.69 -19.24
CA LEU A 212 -9.89 -13.94 -18.59
C LEU A 212 -11.35 -13.86 -18.16
N GLY A 213 -11.78 -12.73 -17.59
CA GLY A 213 -13.16 -12.52 -17.15
C GLY A 213 -14.15 -12.53 -18.30
N GLY A 214 -13.80 -11.91 -19.44
CA GLY A 214 -14.57 -12.01 -20.68
C GLY A 214 -14.63 -13.44 -21.18
N ALA A 215 -13.49 -14.11 -21.34
CA ALA A 215 -13.42 -15.49 -21.82
C ALA A 215 -14.19 -16.48 -20.93
N PHE A 216 -14.12 -16.36 -19.60
CA PHE A 216 -14.89 -17.20 -18.68
C PHE A 216 -16.38 -16.92 -18.73
N THR A 217 -16.77 -15.66 -18.91
CA THR A 217 -18.18 -15.27 -19.01
C THR A 217 -18.79 -15.74 -20.33
N GLU A 218 -18.04 -15.70 -21.43
CA GLU A 218 -18.50 -16.09 -22.76
C GLU A 218 -18.48 -17.62 -22.98
N HIS A 219 -17.44 -18.32 -22.51
CA HIS A 219 -17.21 -19.72 -22.85
C HIS A 219 -17.40 -20.71 -21.69
N ALA A 220 -17.54 -20.23 -20.46
CA ALA A 220 -17.71 -21.06 -19.28
C ALA A 220 -18.83 -20.52 -18.37
N THR A 221 -18.51 -20.16 -17.13
CA THR A 221 -19.41 -19.44 -16.24
C THR A 221 -18.63 -18.35 -15.53
N TRP A 222 -19.29 -17.25 -15.17
CA TRP A 222 -18.67 -16.16 -14.41
C TRP A 222 -18.06 -16.62 -13.07
N ARG A 223 -18.49 -17.78 -12.53
CA ARG A 223 -17.94 -18.38 -11.31
C ARG A 223 -16.47 -18.74 -11.45
N TRP A 224 -16.00 -19.07 -12.65
CA TRP A 224 -14.59 -19.37 -12.92
C TRP A 224 -13.66 -18.18 -12.71
N CYS A 225 -14.20 -16.96 -12.77
CA CYS A 225 -13.46 -15.76 -12.38
C CYS A 225 -12.95 -15.80 -10.93
N PHE A 226 -13.60 -16.59 -10.07
CA PHE A 226 -13.23 -16.77 -8.66
C PHE A 226 -12.57 -18.12 -8.39
N TYR A 227 -12.99 -19.19 -9.08
CA TYR A 227 -12.32 -20.50 -8.95
C TYR A 227 -10.85 -20.49 -9.37
N ILE A 228 -10.44 -19.63 -10.30
CA ILE A 228 -9.05 -19.51 -10.73
C ILE A 228 -8.10 -19.08 -9.62
N ASN A 229 -8.60 -18.36 -8.60
CA ASN A 229 -7.80 -17.92 -7.47
C ASN A 229 -7.35 -19.12 -6.62
N LEU A 230 -8.25 -20.07 -6.34
CA LEU A 230 -8.00 -21.22 -5.45
C LEU A 230 -6.74 -22.05 -5.77
N PRO A 231 -6.51 -22.54 -7.00
CA PRO A 231 -5.32 -23.33 -7.31
C PRO A 231 -4.04 -22.50 -7.24
N ILE A 232 -4.07 -21.25 -7.71
CA ILE A 232 -2.90 -20.37 -7.73
C ILE A 232 -2.55 -19.90 -6.31
N GLY A 233 -3.56 -19.59 -5.49
CA GLY A 233 -3.40 -19.18 -4.11
C GLY A 233 -2.99 -20.34 -3.22
N GLY A 234 -3.52 -21.54 -3.48
CA GLY A 234 -3.05 -22.78 -2.88
C GLY A 234 -1.56 -23.02 -3.17
N LEU A 235 -1.12 -22.84 -4.43
CA LEU A 235 0.29 -22.93 -4.80
C LEU A 235 1.14 -21.88 -4.07
N ALA A 236 0.71 -20.62 -4.05
CA ALA A 236 1.42 -19.56 -3.33
C ALA A 236 1.50 -19.86 -1.82
N MET A 237 0.43 -20.34 -1.22
CA MET A 237 0.38 -20.74 0.19
C MET A 237 1.35 -21.88 0.48
N LEU A 238 1.41 -22.91 -0.38
CA LEU A 238 2.35 -24.03 -0.24
C LEU A 238 3.81 -23.55 -0.33
N ILE A 239 4.14 -22.69 -1.29
CA ILE A 239 5.50 -22.17 -1.43
C ILE A 239 5.89 -21.34 -0.19
N VAL A 240 5.03 -20.44 0.28
CA VAL A 240 5.30 -19.68 1.50
C VAL A 240 5.41 -20.61 2.71
N PHE A 241 4.55 -21.61 2.82
CA PHE A 241 4.56 -22.55 3.94
C PHE A 241 5.87 -23.35 4.03
N PHE A 242 6.40 -23.86 2.91
CA PHE A 242 7.62 -24.67 2.93
C PHE A 242 8.91 -23.85 2.88
N PHE A 243 8.93 -22.75 2.12
CA PHE A 243 10.17 -22.02 1.83
C PHE A 243 10.35 -20.76 2.68
N VAL A 244 9.28 -20.10 3.12
CA VAL A 244 9.43 -18.96 4.04
C VAL A 244 9.64 -19.51 5.45
N LYS A 245 10.81 -19.23 6.01
CA LYS A 245 11.12 -19.45 7.41
C LYS A 245 11.42 -18.10 8.02
N VAL A 246 10.51 -17.66 8.89
CA VAL A 246 10.64 -16.41 9.62
C VAL A 246 10.67 -16.75 11.10
N ASN A 247 11.88 -16.94 11.62
CA ASN A 247 12.19 -16.89 13.03
C ASN A 247 12.42 -15.43 13.46
N ARG A 248 11.38 -14.59 13.31
CA ARG A 248 11.40 -13.29 13.97
C ARG A 248 11.02 -13.49 15.43
N ASN A 249 11.98 -14.01 16.19
CA ASN A 249 11.97 -14.00 17.64
C ASN A 249 12.50 -12.63 18.08
N ASP A 250 11.70 -11.57 17.90
CA ASP A 250 12.04 -10.29 18.55
C ASP A 250 12.04 -10.57 20.06
N SER A 251 13.15 -10.29 20.74
CA SER A 251 13.32 -10.48 22.20
C SER A 251 12.11 -9.99 23.02
N ASN A 252 11.42 -8.96 22.51
CA ASN A 252 10.22 -8.34 23.10
C ASN A 252 8.90 -9.13 22.92
N THR A 253 8.80 -10.09 22.01
CA THR A 253 7.55 -10.87 21.75
C THR A 253 7.64 -12.34 22.15
N ILE A 254 8.84 -12.86 22.45
CA ILE A 254 9.07 -14.26 22.85
C ILE A 254 8.31 -14.61 24.14
N ASN A 255 8.22 -13.66 25.07
CA ASN A 255 7.56 -13.86 26.38
C ASN A 255 6.08 -13.44 26.41
N MET A 256 5.50 -13.00 25.29
CA MET A 256 4.10 -12.53 25.25
C MET A 256 3.12 -13.67 25.03
N THR A 257 2.13 -13.78 25.92
CA THR A 257 0.98 -14.69 25.75
C THR A 257 0.14 -14.26 24.53
N PHE A 258 -0.63 -15.19 23.95
CA PHE A 258 -1.55 -14.87 22.84
C PHE A 258 -2.51 -13.72 23.19
N MET A 259 -3.03 -13.69 24.42
CA MET A 259 -3.91 -12.62 24.90
C MET A 259 -3.21 -11.26 24.97
N ASP A 260 -1.93 -11.21 25.32
CA ASP A 260 -1.15 -9.96 25.38
C ASP A 260 -0.94 -9.41 23.97
N ARG A 261 -0.63 -10.28 23.00
CA ARG A 261 -0.53 -9.90 21.58
C ARG A 261 -1.87 -9.38 21.04
N LEU A 262 -2.98 -10.01 21.43
CA LEU A 262 -4.32 -9.58 21.03
C LEU A 262 -4.66 -8.19 21.60
N ARG A 263 -4.28 -7.88 22.84
CA ARG A 263 -4.45 -6.54 23.44
C ARG A 263 -3.65 -5.47 22.70
N LYS A 264 -2.48 -5.83 22.14
CA LYS A 264 -1.63 -4.93 21.34
C LYS A 264 -2.16 -4.63 19.93
N LEU A 265 -3.18 -5.36 19.45
CA LEU A 265 -3.80 -5.08 18.14
C LEU A 265 -4.70 -3.84 18.13
N ASP A 266 -4.89 -3.17 19.27
CA ASP A 266 -5.78 -2.02 19.39
C ASP A 266 -7.19 -2.31 18.84
N LEU A 267 -7.80 -3.41 19.29
CA LEU A 267 -9.13 -3.85 18.85
C LEU A 267 -10.21 -2.78 19.06
N ALA A 268 -10.10 -1.98 20.11
CA ALA A 268 -11.02 -0.86 20.36
C ALA A 268 -10.87 0.25 19.30
N GLY A 269 -9.64 0.63 18.95
CA GLY A 269 -9.39 1.55 17.85
C GLY A 269 -9.88 1.00 16.52
N ALA A 270 -9.60 -0.28 16.22
CA ALA A 270 -10.06 -0.94 15.01
C ALA A 270 -11.59 -1.00 14.92
N ALA A 271 -12.28 -1.32 16.02
CA ALA A 271 -13.74 -1.39 16.08
C ALA A 271 -14.45 -0.05 15.80
N ILE A 272 -13.75 1.08 15.98
CA ILE A 272 -14.26 2.42 15.69
C ILE A 272 -13.78 2.89 14.31
N PHE A 273 -12.52 2.61 13.96
CA PHE A 273 -11.92 3.01 12.70
C PHE A 273 -12.58 2.35 11.51
N ILE A 274 -12.81 1.04 11.55
CA ILE A 274 -13.38 0.30 10.43
C ILE A 274 -14.77 0.83 10.05
N PRO A 275 -15.74 0.96 10.99
CA PRO A 275 -17.02 1.59 10.68
C PRO A 275 -16.89 3.04 10.22
N ALA A 276 -15.95 3.83 10.75
CA ALA A 276 -15.74 5.21 10.30
C ALA A 276 -15.39 5.27 8.81
N ILE A 277 -14.40 4.48 8.39
CA ILE A 277 -13.98 4.42 6.98
C ILE A 277 -15.11 3.89 6.09
N ILE A 278 -15.86 2.88 6.56
CA ILE A 278 -17.04 2.39 5.84
C ILE A 278 -18.10 3.49 5.69
N CYS A 279 -18.40 4.26 6.74
CA CYS A 279 -19.35 5.37 6.67
C CYS A 279 -18.95 6.40 5.63
N LEU A 280 -17.66 6.81 5.62
CA LEU A 280 -17.18 7.76 4.63
C LEU A 280 -17.30 7.22 3.21
N LEU A 281 -16.79 6.01 2.97
CA LEU A 281 -16.78 5.43 1.63
C LEU A 281 -18.20 5.13 1.13
N LEU A 282 -19.14 4.73 2.01
CA LEU A 282 -20.55 4.61 1.64
C LEU A 282 -21.22 5.94 1.34
N ALA A 283 -20.95 6.99 2.12
CA ALA A 283 -21.47 8.32 1.85
C ALA A 283 -21.04 8.82 0.47
N LEU A 284 -19.78 8.58 0.11
CA LEU A 284 -19.20 8.95 -1.18
C LEU A 284 -19.71 8.08 -2.34
N GLN A 285 -19.90 6.78 -2.11
CA GLN A 285 -20.40 5.86 -3.14
C GLN A 285 -21.86 6.14 -3.48
N TRP A 286 -22.69 6.42 -2.47
CA TRP A 286 -24.12 6.61 -2.62
C TRP A 286 -24.51 8.05 -2.91
N GLY A 287 -23.72 9.02 -2.43
CA GLY A 287 -23.98 10.44 -2.65
C GLY A 287 -23.96 10.78 -4.13
N GLY A 288 -25.03 11.40 -4.61
CA GLY A 288 -25.18 11.82 -6.01
C GLY A 288 -25.58 10.70 -6.98
N ALA A 289 -25.29 9.43 -6.68
CA ALA A 289 -25.69 8.30 -7.49
C ALA A 289 -27.03 7.69 -7.05
N GLU A 290 -27.13 7.22 -5.81
CA GLU A 290 -28.34 6.55 -5.30
C GLU A 290 -29.20 7.48 -4.45
N TYR A 291 -28.56 8.32 -3.63
CA TYR A 291 -29.24 9.30 -2.80
C TYR A 291 -28.72 10.72 -3.09
N PRO A 292 -29.60 11.74 -3.11
CA PRO A 292 -29.16 13.12 -3.16
C PRO A 292 -28.23 13.44 -1.98
N TRP A 293 -27.27 14.34 -2.19
CA TRP A 293 -26.32 14.75 -1.14
C TRP A 293 -26.99 15.32 0.12
N ASN A 294 -28.18 15.92 -0.01
CA ASN A 294 -28.98 16.43 1.12
C ASN A 294 -29.84 15.35 1.81
N ASN A 295 -29.71 14.08 1.45
CA ASN A 295 -30.44 13.00 2.09
C ASN A 295 -29.92 12.78 3.52
N SER A 296 -30.83 12.58 4.48
CA SER A 296 -30.50 12.35 5.89
C SER A 296 -29.56 11.15 6.11
N ARG A 297 -29.59 10.13 5.24
CA ARG A 297 -28.67 8.99 5.27
C ARG A 297 -27.24 9.41 4.94
N ILE A 298 -27.04 10.19 3.88
CA ILE A 298 -25.71 10.66 3.45
C ILE A 298 -25.12 11.59 4.51
N ILE A 299 -25.92 12.56 4.99
CA ILE A 299 -25.51 13.46 6.07
C ILE A 299 -25.20 12.67 7.35
N GLY A 300 -26.06 11.70 7.71
CA GLY A 300 -25.85 10.82 8.86
C GLY A 300 -24.55 10.01 8.77
N LEU A 301 -24.20 9.51 7.59
CA LEU A 301 -22.93 8.81 7.35
C LEU A 301 -21.72 9.74 7.50
N PHE A 302 -21.79 10.98 7.00
CA PHE A 302 -20.72 11.97 7.20
C PHE A 302 -20.57 12.38 8.66
N CYS A 303 -21.68 12.64 9.36
CA CYS A 303 -21.66 12.93 10.80
C CYS A 303 -21.13 11.75 11.61
N GLY A 304 -21.54 10.52 11.27
CA GLY A 304 -21.06 9.29 11.87
C GLY A 304 -19.56 9.11 11.67
N PHE A 305 -19.07 9.30 10.44
CA PHE A 305 -17.64 9.32 10.14
C PHE A 305 -16.90 10.37 10.97
N GLY A 306 -17.37 11.62 11.00
CA GLY A 306 -16.77 12.71 11.75
C GLY A 306 -16.68 12.43 13.26
N ALA A 307 -17.75 11.88 13.85
CA ALA A 307 -17.77 11.51 15.25
C ALA A 307 -16.82 10.33 15.55
N MET A 308 -16.89 9.25 14.76
CA MET A 308 -16.07 8.06 14.98
C MET A 308 -14.59 8.34 14.74
N ILE A 309 -14.23 9.14 13.72
CA ILE A 309 -12.83 9.49 13.47
C ILE A 309 -12.27 10.39 14.58
N ALA A 310 -13.07 11.31 15.13
CA ALA A 310 -12.66 12.12 16.27
C ALA A 310 -12.40 11.26 17.52
N ILE A 311 -13.28 10.30 17.81
CA ILE A 311 -13.09 9.34 18.90
C ILE A 311 -11.84 8.49 18.65
N PHE A 312 -11.67 7.98 17.42
CA PHE A 312 -10.50 7.19 17.05
C PHE A 312 -9.20 7.98 17.25
N ILE A 313 -9.14 9.23 16.79
CA ILE A 313 -7.98 10.12 16.99
C ILE A 313 -7.69 10.28 18.50
N GLY A 314 -8.72 10.49 19.32
CA GLY A 314 -8.57 10.54 20.78
C GLY A 314 -7.98 9.26 21.37
N ILE A 315 -8.43 8.08 20.91
CA ILE A 315 -7.89 6.78 21.33
C ILE A 315 -6.43 6.63 20.91
N GLN A 316 -6.06 7.05 19.69
CA GLN A 316 -4.68 6.96 19.22
C GLN A 316 -3.75 7.87 20.02
N PHE A 317 -4.18 9.08 20.38
CA PHE A 317 -3.39 9.95 21.26
C PHE A 317 -3.26 9.40 22.68
N TRP A 318 -4.32 8.79 23.21
CA TRP A 318 -4.28 8.17 24.54
C TRP A 318 -3.39 6.92 24.60
N LYS A 319 -3.42 6.07 23.57
CA LYS A 319 -2.59 4.85 23.48
C LYS A 319 -1.14 5.09 23.09
N GLY A 320 -0.84 6.20 22.42
CA GLY A 320 0.52 6.52 21.98
C GLY A 320 1.10 5.46 21.02
N ASP A 321 2.24 4.88 21.39
CA ASP A 321 2.97 3.90 20.57
C ASP A 321 2.25 2.53 20.48
N GLU A 322 1.21 2.30 21.28
CA GLU A 322 0.41 1.06 21.23
C GLU A 322 -0.83 1.16 20.34
N GLY A 323 -1.07 2.32 19.73
CA GLY A 323 -2.19 2.51 18.80
C GLY A 323 -1.96 1.83 17.43
N THR A 324 -3.05 1.62 16.70
CA THR A 324 -3.00 1.17 15.29
C THR A 324 -2.29 2.17 14.38
N LEU A 325 -2.48 3.46 14.63
CA LEU A 325 -1.85 4.57 13.93
C LEU A 325 -1.06 5.45 14.93
N PRO A 326 0.12 5.01 15.37
CA PRO A 326 0.92 5.71 16.36
C PRO A 326 1.18 7.17 15.96
N PRO A 327 0.86 8.16 16.81
CA PRO A 327 1.15 9.58 16.53
C PRO A 327 2.63 9.86 16.23
N ARG A 328 3.53 9.02 16.75
CA ARG A 328 4.98 9.09 16.51
C ARG A 328 5.34 8.98 15.02
N LEU A 329 4.61 8.20 14.24
CA LEU A 329 4.85 8.07 12.79
C LEU A 329 4.63 9.41 12.08
N PHE A 330 3.62 10.17 12.49
CA PHE A 330 3.28 11.47 11.90
C PHE A 330 4.23 12.59 12.33
N LYS A 331 5.00 12.40 13.41
CA LYS A 331 6.07 13.34 13.81
C LYS A 331 7.31 13.24 12.90
N ASN A 332 7.52 12.10 12.25
CA ASN A 332 8.63 11.94 11.32
C ASN A 332 8.24 12.54 9.96
N ARG A 333 8.95 13.59 9.55
CA ARG A 333 8.70 14.30 8.29
C ARG A 333 8.69 13.36 7.08
N ASP A 334 9.67 12.45 6.98
CA ASP A 334 9.79 11.57 5.82
C ASP A 334 8.61 10.57 5.76
N THR A 335 8.17 10.06 6.92
CA THR A 335 7.00 9.20 7.05
C THR A 335 5.72 9.92 6.69
N LEU A 336 5.51 11.13 7.21
CA LEU A 336 4.34 11.95 6.90
C LEU A 336 4.29 12.28 5.40
N SER A 337 5.41 12.71 4.82
CA SER A 337 5.50 12.97 3.38
C SER A 337 5.21 11.71 2.56
N ALA A 338 5.67 10.52 2.98
CA ALA A 338 5.40 9.27 2.28
C ALA A 338 3.90 8.89 2.31
N ILE A 339 3.21 9.15 3.42
CA ILE A 339 1.76 8.92 3.56
C ILE A 339 0.98 9.89 2.66
N ILE A 340 1.30 11.19 2.72
CA ILE A 340 0.67 12.22 1.89
C ILE A 340 0.90 11.93 0.40
N PHE A 341 2.14 11.60 0.03
CA PHE A 341 2.48 11.18 -1.33
C PHE A 341 1.62 10.01 -1.77
N ALA A 342 1.56 8.94 -0.98
CA ALA A 342 0.83 7.74 -1.35
C ALA A 342 -0.66 8.02 -1.53
N MET A 343 -1.23 8.84 -0.65
CA MET A 343 -2.62 9.29 -0.75
C MET A 343 -2.92 10.03 -2.05
N PHE A 344 -2.12 11.06 -2.39
CA PHE A 344 -2.34 11.80 -3.64
C PHE A 344 -1.98 10.99 -4.89
N PHE A 345 -1.00 10.09 -4.80
CA PHE A 345 -0.67 9.16 -5.87
C PHE A 345 -1.86 8.26 -6.19
N GLY A 346 -2.44 7.61 -5.18
CA GLY A 346 -3.65 6.79 -5.33
C GLY A 346 -4.84 7.61 -5.82
N ALA A 347 -5.02 8.81 -5.26
CA ALA A 347 -6.08 9.73 -5.65
C ALA A 347 -6.03 10.16 -7.12
N GLY A 348 -4.83 10.24 -7.72
CA GLY A 348 -4.71 10.47 -9.16
C GLY A 348 -4.87 9.18 -9.97
N PHE A 349 -4.25 8.10 -9.51
CA PHE A 349 -4.05 6.88 -10.32
C PHE A 349 -5.35 6.10 -10.55
N PHE A 350 -6.10 5.85 -9.48
CA PHE A 350 -7.31 5.01 -9.57
C PHE A 350 -8.40 5.67 -10.42
N PRO A 351 -8.73 6.98 -10.25
CA PRO A 351 -9.64 7.66 -11.16
C PRO A 351 -9.12 7.68 -12.59
N LEU A 352 -7.83 7.96 -12.80
CA LEU A 352 -7.27 8.01 -14.15
C LEU A 352 -7.56 6.74 -14.94
N ILE A 353 -7.30 5.56 -14.37
CA ILE A 353 -7.58 4.28 -15.03
C ILE A 353 -9.08 4.10 -15.28
N TYR A 354 -9.91 4.40 -14.27
CA TYR A 354 -11.36 4.22 -14.36
C TYR A 354 -11.96 5.08 -15.48
N TYR A 355 -11.66 6.37 -15.50
CA TYR A 355 -12.20 7.32 -16.48
C TYR A 355 -11.56 7.20 -17.85
N LEU A 356 -10.32 6.74 -17.94
CA LEU A 356 -9.72 6.41 -19.23
C LEU A 356 -10.40 5.18 -19.88
N SER A 357 -10.79 4.19 -19.08
CA SER A 357 -11.63 3.09 -19.56
C SER A 357 -12.99 3.58 -20.03
N LEU A 358 -13.61 4.48 -19.24
CA LEU A 358 -14.88 5.09 -19.61
C LEU A 358 -14.79 5.89 -20.90
N TYR A 359 -13.68 6.62 -21.13
CA TYR A 359 -13.42 7.31 -22.39
C TYR A 359 -13.46 6.35 -23.59
N PHE A 360 -12.76 5.22 -23.53
CA PHE A 360 -12.79 4.27 -24.64
C PHE A 360 -14.18 3.67 -24.86
N GLN A 361 -14.91 3.35 -23.80
CA GLN A 361 -16.24 2.76 -23.90
C GLN A 361 -17.29 3.76 -24.41
N ALA A 362 -17.35 4.96 -23.82
CA ALA A 362 -18.35 5.98 -24.14
C ALA A 362 -18.06 6.71 -25.45
N ILE A 363 -16.81 7.15 -25.65
CA ILE A 363 -16.43 8.02 -26.77
C ILE A 363 -16.12 7.21 -28.03
N GLN A 364 -15.38 6.11 -27.89
CA GLN A 364 -15.00 5.29 -29.04
C GLN A 364 -15.96 4.13 -29.30
N GLY A 365 -17.02 3.99 -28.49
CA GLY A 365 -18.05 2.96 -28.66
C GLY A 365 -17.52 1.53 -28.58
N VAL A 366 -16.37 1.30 -27.94
CA VAL A 366 -15.78 -0.04 -27.87
C VAL A 366 -16.28 -0.81 -26.65
N SER A 367 -16.27 -2.14 -26.74
CA SER A 367 -16.62 -3.01 -25.61
C SER A 367 -15.66 -2.82 -24.43
N ALA A 368 -16.08 -3.21 -23.22
CA ALA A 368 -15.24 -3.16 -22.03
C ALA A 368 -13.91 -3.94 -22.19
N VAL A 369 -13.93 -5.06 -22.91
CA VAL A 369 -12.72 -5.85 -23.23
C VAL A 369 -11.77 -5.05 -24.12
N GLN A 370 -12.30 -4.43 -25.18
CA GLN A 370 -11.50 -3.60 -26.07
C GLN A 370 -10.99 -2.32 -25.39
N ALA A 371 -11.76 -1.71 -24.50
CA ALA A 371 -11.31 -0.60 -23.67
C ALA A 371 -10.15 -1.01 -22.76
N GLY A 372 -10.23 -2.18 -22.13
CA GLY A 372 -9.12 -2.77 -21.38
C GLY A 372 -7.85 -2.95 -22.23
N ILE A 373 -8.00 -3.45 -23.47
CA ILE A 373 -6.89 -3.56 -24.44
C ILE A 373 -6.31 -2.17 -24.77
N LYS A 374 -7.14 -1.14 -24.93
CA LYS A 374 -6.69 0.22 -25.24
C LYS A 374 -6.01 0.95 -24.07
N ILE A 375 -6.14 0.44 -22.83
CA ILE A 375 -5.41 0.93 -21.64
C ILE A 375 -4.05 0.24 -21.47
N LEU A 376 -3.75 -0.80 -22.27
CA LEU A 376 -2.46 -1.51 -22.23
C LEU A 376 -1.22 -0.60 -22.27
N PRO A 377 -1.17 0.48 -23.08
CA PRO A 377 0.01 1.32 -23.15
C PRO A 377 0.39 1.91 -21.78
N LEU A 378 -0.60 2.36 -21.00
CA LEU A 378 -0.41 2.88 -19.64
C LEU A 378 0.16 1.80 -18.71
N LEU A 379 -0.44 0.61 -18.76
CA LEU A 379 -0.13 -0.50 -17.87
C LEU A 379 1.25 -1.08 -18.17
N LEU A 380 1.56 -1.34 -19.44
CA LEU A 380 2.87 -1.84 -19.86
C LEU A 380 3.98 -0.85 -19.53
N ALA A 381 3.76 0.45 -19.75
CA ALA A 381 4.71 1.48 -19.35
C ALA A 381 4.91 1.52 -17.83
N THR A 382 3.85 1.31 -17.05
CA THR A 382 3.90 1.19 -15.59
C THR A 382 4.72 -0.01 -15.15
N VAL A 383 4.48 -1.20 -15.73
CA VAL A 383 5.24 -2.43 -15.42
C VAL A 383 6.72 -2.24 -15.74
N LEU A 384 7.03 -1.82 -16.98
CA LEU A 384 8.40 -1.62 -17.44
C LEU A 384 9.14 -0.61 -16.55
N CYS A 385 8.51 0.54 -16.27
CA CYS A 385 9.15 1.54 -15.42
C CYS A 385 9.28 1.07 -13.97
N SER A 386 8.33 0.30 -13.41
CA SER A 386 8.46 -0.22 -12.05
C SER A 386 9.68 -1.14 -11.89
N ILE A 387 9.97 -1.98 -12.90
CA ILE A 387 11.12 -2.88 -12.90
C ILE A 387 12.41 -2.08 -13.10
N VAL A 388 12.43 -1.17 -14.08
CA VAL A 388 13.60 -0.34 -14.38
C VAL A 388 13.94 0.57 -13.21
N SER A 389 12.96 1.27 -12.64
CA SER A 389 13.16 2.12 -11.47
C SER A 389 13.66 1.31 -10.27
N GLY A 390 13.11 0.12 -10.01
CA GLY A 390 13.63 -0.78 -8.99
C GLY A 390 15.12 -1.14 -9.20
N GLY A 391 15.51 -1.49 -10.42
CA GLY A 391 16.89 -1.78 -10.78
C GLY A 391 17.82 -0.56 -10.65
N VAL A 392 17.38 0.61 -11.12
CA VAL A 392 18.14 1.86 -11.06
C VAL A 392 18.34 2.31 -9.61
N ILE A 393 17.30 2.23 -8.77
CA ILE A 393 17.41 2.57 -7.34
C ILE A 393 18.34 1.58 -6.63
N THR A 394 18.28 0.30 -6.98
CA THR A 394 19.22 -0.72 -6.45
C THR A 394 20.67 -0.38 -6.81
N ALA A 395 20.92 0.04 -8.05
CA ALA A 395 22.26 0.39 -8.54
C ALA A 395 22.79 1.71 -7.94
N ILE A 396 21.99 2.78 -8.00
CA ILE A 396 22.39 4.14 -7.60
C ILE A 396 22.34 4.30 -6.08
N GLY A 397 21.38 3.66 -5.41
CA GLY A 397 21.16 3.78 -3.97
C GLY A 397 20.28 4.96 -3.55
N TYR A 398 19.99 5.92 -4.43
CA TYR A 398 19.20 7.10 -4.09
C TYR A 398 17.89 7.10 -4.85
N TYR A 399 16.79 7.00 -4.10
CA TYR A 399 15.45 6.89 -4.67
C TYR A 399 14.92 8.24 -5.21
N SER A 400 15.41 9.37 -4.67
CA SER A 400 15.00 10.72 -5.07
C SER A 400 15.32 11.03 -6.55
N TYR A 401 16.46 10.56 -7.07
CA TYR A 401 16.85 10.76 -8.47
C TYR A 401 15.92 10.06 -9.48
N VAL A 402 15.22 9.02 -9.03
CA VAL A 402 14.32 8.23 -9.89
C VAL A 402 12.89 8.73 -9.75
N ILE A 403 12.43 8.98 -8.52
CA ILE A 403 11.02 9.33 -8.31
C ILE A 403 10.66 10.71 -8.84
N ILE A 404 11.53 11.71 -8.74
CA ILE A 404 11.21 13.08 -9.17
C ILE A 404 10.94 13.12 -10.69
N PRO A 405 11.83 12.60 -11.56
CA PRO A 405 11.53 12.50 -12.99
C PRO A 405 10.27 11.70 -13.29
N CYS A 406 10.05 10.57 -12.61
CA CYS A 406 8.84 9.77 -12.79
C CYS A 406 7.57 10.56 -12.43
N MET A 407 7.55 11.30 -11.32
CA MET A 407 6.37 12.09 -10.93
C MET A 407 6.13 13.29 -11.85
N VAL A 408 7.19 13.86 -12.45
CA VAL A 408 7.05 14.85 -13.52
C VAL A 408 6.40 14.22 -14.74
N LEU A 409 6.86 13.04 -15.20
CA LEU A 409 6.24 12.32 -16.31
C LEU A 409 4.78 11.96 -16.03
N TYR A 410 4.48 11.54 -14.79
CA TYR A 410 3.10 11.24 -14.39
C TYR A 410 2.21 12.48 -14.50
N THR A 411 2.65 13.61 -13.94
CA THR A 411 1.92 14.88 -13.98
C THR A 411 1.73 15.37 -15.42
N VAL A 412 2.79 15.35 -16.23
CA VAL A 412 2.73 15.74 -17.65
C VAL A 412 1.81 14.82 -18.43
N GLY A 413 1.90 13.50 -18.24
CA GLY A 413 1.04 12.53 -18.90
C GLY A 413 -0.43 12.72 -18.55
N CYS A 414 -0.77 12.95 -17.27
CA CYS A 414 -2.12 13.35 -16.86
C CYS A 414 -2.57 14.65 -17.55
N GLY A 415 -1.67 15.64 -17.66
CA GLY A 415 -1.94 16.90 -18.34
C GLY A 415 -2.25 16.72 -19.82
N MET A 416 -1.51 15.87 -20.51
CA MET A 416 -1.78 15.53 -21.90
C MET A 416 -3.11 14.78 -22.06
N LEU A 417 -3.46 13.89 -21.12
CA LEU A 417 -4.76 13.22 -21.15
C LEU A 417 -5.95 14.19 -21.02
N THR A 418 -5.77 15.38 -20.42
CA THR A 418 -6.82 16.43 -20.42
C THR A 418 -7.10 17.01 -21.81
N THR A 419 -6.17 16.88 -22.77
CA THR A 419 -6.36 17.37 -24.14
C THR A 419 -7.03 16.37 -25.05
N LEU A 420 -7.41 15.19 -24.55
CA LEU A 420 -8.20 14.24 -25.32
C LEU A 420 -9.54 14.85 -25.74
N ASP A 421 -9.98 14.43 -26.91
CA ASP A 421 -11.23 14.85 -27.52
C ASP A 421 -11.98 13.66 -28.12
N VAL A 422 -13.20 13.91 -28.61
CA VAL A 422 -14.08 12.90 -29.23
C VAL A 422 -13.40 12.22 -30.42
N HIS A 423 -12.55 12.96 -31.15
CA HIS A 423 -11.87 12.48 -32.36
C HIS A 423 -10.37 12.22 -32.17
N SER A 424 -9.88 12.11 -30.93
CA SER A 424 -8.44 11.93 -30.70
C SER A 424 -7.89 10.65 -31.36
N PRO A 425 -6.90 10.75 -32.24
CA PRO A 425 -6.32 9.62 -32.95
C PRO A 425 -5.48 8.73 -32.02
N LEU A 426 -5.19 7.52 -32.51
CA LEU A 426 -4.37 6.51 -31.81
C LEU A 426 -3.06 7.06 -31.25
N LYS A 427 -2.33 7.85 -32.05
CA LYS A 427 -1.03 8.42 -31.65
C LYS A 427 -1.10 9.27 -30.37
N GLU A 428 -2.21 9.97 -30.15
CA GLU A 428 -2.37 10.88 -29.00
C GLU A 428 -2.66 10.08 -27.74
N TRP A 429 -3.76 9.33 -27.71
CA TRP A 429 -4.12 8.58 -26.51
C TRP A 429 -3.08 7.51 -26.17
N PHE A 430 -2.41 6.91 -27.16
CA PHE A 430 -1.33 5.95 -26.91
C PHE A 430 -0.11 6.63 -26.29
N GLY A 431 0.37 7.72 -26.89
CA GLY A 431 1.55 8.45 -26.41
C GLY A 431 1.35 9.03 -25.01
N TYR A 432 0.18 9.59 -24.73
CA TYR A 432 -0.14 10.20 -23.44
C TYR A 432 -0.17 9.16 -22.32
N GLN A 433 -0.76 7.99 -22.60
CA GLN A 433 -0.75 6.85 -21.69
C GLN A 433 0.65 6.34 -21.38
N VAL A 434 1.52 6.22 -22.39
CA VAL A 434 2.91 5.78 -22.16
C VAL A 434 3.62 6.75 -21.22
N ILE A 435 3.50 8.06 -21.45
CA ILE A 435 4.14 9.08 -20.61
C ILE A 435 3.61 9.01 -19.16
N ALA A 436 2.29 8.94 -18.98
CA ALA A 436 1.68 8.80 -17.67
C ALA A 436 2.14 7.51 -16.97
N GLY A 437 2.14 6.39 -17.69
CA GLY A 437 2.49 5.06 -17.18
C GLY A 437 3.95 4.96 -16.75
N LEU A 438 4.88 5.55 -17.51
CA LEU A 438 6.27 5.65 -17.11
C LEU A 438 6.43 6.39 -15.77
N GLY A 439 5.58 7.39 -15.49
CA GLY A 439 5.61 8.06 -14.21
C GLY A 439 5.03 7.22 -13.05
N ILE A 440 3.91 6.54 -13.31
CA ILE A 440 3.20 5.72 -12.32
C ILE A 440 4.07 4.56 -11.79
N GLY A 441 4.86 3.92 -12.67
CA GLY A 441 5.64 2.73 -12.35
C GLY A 441 6.50 2.82 -11.08
N ALA A 442 7.21 3.94 -10.89
CA ALA A 442 8.04 4.14 -9.70
C ALA A 442 7.23 4.54 -8.44
N GLY A 443 6.04 5.11 -8.62
CA GLY A 443 5.24 5.67 -7.53
C GLY A 443 4.62 4.62 -6.60
N PHE A 444 4.33 3.42 -7.10
CA PHE A 444 3.72 2.36 -6.28
C PHE A 444 4.56 1.89 -5.09
N GLN A 445 5.88 1.99 -5.20
CA GLN A 445 6.79 1.32 -4.27
C GLN A 445 7.60 2.31 -3.44
N ILE A 446 7.74 3.55 -3.93
CA ILE A 446 8.59 4.56 -3.31
C ILE A 446 8.17 4.88 -1.88
N GLY A 447 6.87 5.02 -1.62
CA GLY A 447 6.38 5.37 -0.29
C GLY A 447 6.77 4.31 0.73
N VAL A 448 6.63 3.04 0.36
CA VAL A 448 7.02 1.91 1.21
C VAL A 448 8.53 1.81 1.35
N LEU A 449 9.29 2.02 0.27
CA LEU A 449 10.75 2.04 0.31
C LEU A 449 11.28 3.11 1.28
N ILE A 450 10.69 4.31 1.27
CA ILE A 450 11.04 5.39 2.20
C ILE A 450 10.82 4.94 3.64
N ILE A 451 9.68 4.31 3.94
CA ILE A 451 9.41 3.76 5.28
C ILE A 451 10.50 2.78 5.71
N GLN A 452 10.96 1.89 4.83
CA GLN A 452 12.02 0.93 5.14
C GLN A 452 13.41 1.56 5.32
N THR A 453 13.64 2.71 4.69
CA THR A 453 14.90 3.45 4.83
C THR A 453 14.96 4.27 6.12
N VAL A 454 13.82 4.83 6.55
CA VAL A 454 13.79 5.85 7.62
C VAL A 454 13.33 5.29 8.96
N LEU A 455 12.49 4.26 8.98
CA LEU A 455 12.00 3.69 10.24
C LEU A 455 12.84 2.51 10.73
N PRO A 456 12.92 2.31 12.06
CA PRO A 456 13.43 1.07 12.62
C PRO A 456 12.62 -0.14 12.14
N GLN A 457 13.28 -1.30 12.04
CA GLN A 457 12.69 -2.55 11.52
C GLN A 457 11.44 -3.03 12.26
N GLU A 458 11.28 -2.67 13.54
CA GLU A 458 10.07 -2.92 14.34
C GLU A 458 8.84 -2.12 13.88
N TRP A 459 9.05 -0.97 13.25
CA TRP A 459 7.98 -0.06 12.80
C TRP A 459 7.71 -0.14 11.30
N VAL A 460 8.59 -0.79 10.54
CA VAL A 460 8.43 -1.01 9.10
C VAL A 460 7.06 -1.61 8.75
N PRO A 461 6.55 -2.66 9.44
CA PRO A 461 5.24 -3.23 9.12
C PRO A 461 4.09 -2.22 9.29
N VAL A 462 4.08 -1.47 10.40
CA VAL A 462 3.05 -0.47 10.68
C VAL A 462 3.14 0.67 9.67
N GLY A 463 4.31 1.27 9.48
CA GLY A 463 4.49 2.38 8.53
C GLY A 463 4.15 1.99 7.09
N THR A 464 4.49 0.77 6.67
CA THR A 464 4.14 0.23 5.35
C THR A 464 2.62 0.14 5.19
N ALA A 465 1.93 -0.39 6.21
CA ALA A 465 0.48 -0.47 6.21
C ALA A 465 -0.19 0.92 6.15
N VAL A 466 0.34 1.93 6.87
CA VAL A 466 -0.21 3.30 6.83
C VAL A 466 -0.04 3.93 5.44
N VAL A 467 1.11 3.75 4.80
CA VAL A 467 1.35 4.25 3.44
C VAL A 467 0.40 3.60 2.44
N GLN A 468 0.20 2.28 2.54
CA GLN A 468 -0.74 1.54 1.69
C GLN A 468 -2.19 1.94 1.93
N PHE A 469 -2.56 2.13 3.19
CA PHE A 469 -3.85 2.70 3.57
C PHE A 469 -4.04 4.07 2.92
N GLY A 470 -3.05 4.97 3.02
CA GLY A 470 -3.11 6.29 2.39
C GLY A 470 -3.41 6.18 0.89
N GLN A 471 -2.68 5.32 0.18
CA GLN A 471 -2.88 5.07 -1.26
C GLN A 471 -4.28 4.57 -1.59
N ALA A 472 -4.76 3.53 -0.91
CA ALA A 472 -6.09 2.97 -1.16
C ALA A 472 -7.20 3.97 -0.78
N PHE A 473 -7.05 4.66 0.35
CA PHE A 473 -7.98 5.66 0.86
C PHE A 473 -8.10 6.86 -0.08
N GLY A 474 -6.97 7.39 -0.56
CA GLY A 474 -6.94 8.47 -1.54
C GLY A 474 -7.61 8.05 -2.85
N GLY A 475 -7.31 6.85 -3.35
CA GLY A 475 -7.96 6.28 -4.52
C GLY A 475 -9.47 6.18 -4.39
N ALA A 476 -9.96 5.56 -3.31
CA ALA A 476 -11.37 5.35 -3.09
C ALA A 476 -12.16 6.68 -3.00
N ILE A 477 -11.62 7.68 -2.31
CA ILE A 477 -12.25 9.01 -2.22
C ILE A 477 -12.32 9.67 -3.60
N PHE A 478 -11.20 9.69 -4.33
CA PHE A 478 -11.13 10.46 -5.57
C PHE A 478 -11.81 9.77 -6.76
N VAL A 479 -12.06 8.46 -6.70
CA VAL A 479 -12.96 7.80 -7.66
C VAL A 479 -14.39 8.34 -7.50
N ALA A 480 -14.88 8.49 -6.26
CA ALA A 480 -16.20 9.07 -6.01
C ALA A 480 -16.26 10.57 -6.32
N VAL A 481 -15.20 11.33 -6.02
CA VAL A 481 -15.07 12.73 -6.47
C VAL A 481 -15.12 12.80 -7.99
N GLY A 482 -14.35 11.95 -8.68
CA GLY A 482 -14.37 11.84 -10.14
C GLY A 482 -15.76 11.55 -10.68
N GLN A 483 -16.55 10.72 -10.00
CA GLN A 483 -17.93 10.42 -10.42
C GLN A 483 -18.81 11.66 -10.35
N THR A 484 -18.70 12.41 -9.27
CA THR A 484 -19.45 13.65 -9.08
C THR A 484 -19.04 14.71 -10.11
N VAL A 485 -17.74 14.88 -10.34
CA VAL A 485 -17.19 15.82 -11.32
C VAL A 485 -17.63 15.44 -12.74
N PHE A 486 -17.53 14.16 -13.10
CA PHE A 486 -17.98 13.63 -14.38
C PHE A 486 -19.49 13.88 -14.60
N GLN A 487 -20.33 13.52 -13.63
CA GLN A 487 -21.78 13.69 -13.71
C GLN A 487 -22.16 15.16 -13.85
N ASN A 488 -21.57 16.05 -13.06
CA ASN A 488 -21.83 17.48 -13.17
C ASN A 488 -21.43 18.02 -14.55
N GLY A 489 -20.24 17.68 -15.05
CA GLY A 489 -19.79 18.09 -16.38
C GLY A 489 -20.72 17.61 -17.50
N LEU A 490 -21.21 16.37 -17.42
CA LEU A 490 -22.18 15.80 -18.35
C LEU A 490 -23.53 16.54 -18.29
N ILE A 491 -24.09 16.71 -17.09
CA ILE A 491 -25.40 17.36 -16.88
C ILE A 491 -25.36 18.82 -17.33
N ASP A 492 -24.34 19.57 -16.94
CA ASP A 492 -24.22 21.00 -17.23
C ASP A 492 -24.10 21.25 -18.74
N THR A 493 -23.34 20.40 -19.44
CA THR A 493 -23.17 20.51 -20.89
C THR A 493 -24.46 20.16 -21.64
N LEU A 494 -25.14 19.06 -21.27
CA LEU A 494 -26.42 18.69 -21.89
C LEU A 494 -27.52 19.72 -21.68
N LYS A 495 -27.54 20.36 -20.49
CA LYS A 495 -28.47 21.46 -20.20
C LYS A 495 -28.14 22.71 -21.02
N ALA A 496 -26.85 23.03 -21.17
CA ALA A 496 -26.41 24.17 -21.97
C ALA A 496 -26.75 24.02 -23.46
N ASP A 497 -26.62 22.81 -24.00
CA ASP A 497 -26.94 22.49 -25.40
C ASP A 497 -28.47 22.44 -25.68
N ASN A 498 -29.30 22.42 -24.62
CA ASN A 498 -30.76 22.48 -24.66
C ASN A 498 -31.42 21.47 -25.63
N ILE A 499 -30.90 20.25 -25.65
CA ILE A 499 -31.26 19.19 -26.63
C ILE A 499 -32.62 18.52 -26.30
N GLY A 500 -33.22 18.91 -25.17
CA GLY A 500 -34.52 18.38 -24.69
C GLY A 500 -34.45 16.93 -24.22
N ILE A 501 -33.27 16.41 -23.89
CA ILE A 501 -33.06 15.06 -23.36
C ILE A 501 -32.70 15.16 -21.89
N ASP A 502 -33.34 14.35 -21.05
CA ASP A 502 -32.98 14.26 -19.63
C ASP A 502 -31.58 13.66 -19.47
N PRO A 503 -30.60 14.41 -18.92
CA PRO A 503 -29.24 13.93 -18.70
C PRO A 503 -29.15 12.66 -17.84
N THR A 504 -30.13 12.44 -16.96
CA THR A 504 -30.12 11.30 -16.03
C THR A 504 -30.24 9.96 -16.74
N ILE A 505 -30.79 9.94 -17.96
CA ILE A 505 -30.85 8.72 -18.80
C ILE A 505 -29.45 8.20 -19.03
N PHE A 506 -28.51 9.08 -19.39
CA PHE A 506 -27.15 8.68 -19.72
C PHE A 506 -26.29 8.37 -18.50
N ILE A 507 -26.66 8.81 -17.30
CA ILE A 507 -25.97 8.43 -16.07
C ILE A 507 -26.26 6.96 -15.70
N ASN A 508 -27.47 6.49 -16.01
CA ASN A 508 -27.94 5.15 -15.67
C ASN A 508 -27.79 4.13 -16.82
N THR A 509 -27.46 4.60 -18.02
CA THR A 509 -27.25 3.77 -19.21
C THR A 509 -25.80 3.31 -19.27
N GLY A 510 -25.55 2.08 -19.73
CA GLY A 510 -24.19 1.60 -19.97
C GLY A 510 -23.46 2.52 -20.95
N ALA A 511 -22.21 2.87 -20.65
CA ALA A 511 -21.41 3.80 -21.46
C ALA A 511 -21.28 3.38 -22.94
N SER A 512 -21.23 2.09 -23.23
CA SER A 512 -21.20 1.55 -24.60
C SER A 512 -22.57 1.51 -25.29
N GLU A 513 -23.67 1.80 -24.59
CA GLU A 513 -25.04 1.71 -25.10
C GLU A 513 -25.65 3.09 -25.45
N ILE A 514 -24.83 4.15 -25.45
CA ILE A 514 -25.28 5.52 -25.73
C ILE A 514 -25.96 5.60 -27.11
N GLU A 515 -25.31 5.07 -28.14
CA GLU A 515 -25.86 5.08 -29.51
C GLU A 515 -27.17 4.28 -29.60
N ASP A 516 -27.20 3.08 -29.02
CA ASP A 516 -28.40 2.23 -29.00
C ASP A 516 -29.57 2.89 -28.28
N THR A 517 -29.29 3.59 -27.19
CA THR A 517 -30.29 4.33 -26.42
C THR A 517 -30.86 5.49 -27.23
N LEU A 518 -29.99 6.28 -27.86
CA LEU A 518 -30.43 7.35 -28.77
C LEU A 518 -31.21 6.81 -29.97
N ARG A 519 -30.80 5.66 -30.52
CA ARG A 519 -31.52 4.97 -31.60
C ARG A 519 -32.92 4.56 -31.17
N LYS A 520 -33.08 3.96 -29.99
CA LYS A 520 -34.39 3.60 -29.40
C LYS A 520 -35.27 4.82 -29.14
N MET A 521 -34.68 5.96 -28.81
CA MET A 521 -35.38 7.23 -28.62
C MET A 521 -35.70 7.96 -29.94
N GLY A 522 -35.20 7.49 -31.08
CA GLY A 522 -35.31 8.20 -32.35
C GLY A 522 -34.53 9.53 -32.38
N ARG A 523 -33.50 9.67 -31.53
CA ARG A 523 -32.73 10.90 -31.31
C ARG A 523 -31.24 10.77 -31.67
N LEU A 524 -30.93 10.04 -32.75
CA LEU A 524 -29.53 9.91 -33.22
C LEU A 524 -28.91 11.26 -33.62
N ASP A 525 -29.73 12.28 -33.91
CA ASP A 525 -29.31 13.67 -34.12
C ASP A 525 -28.54 14.26 -32.93
N ALA A 526 -28.80 13.75 -31.71
CA ALA A 526 -28.19 14.24 -30.49
C ALA A 526 -26.86 13.55 -30.14
N LEU A 527 -26.40 12.57 -30.93
CA LEU A 527 -25.24 11.74 -30.58
C LEU A 527 -23.98 12.57 -30.33
N ASP A 528 -23.64 13.49 -31.24
CA ASP A 528 -22.43 14.31 -31.11
C ASP A 528 -22.49 15.20 -29.87
N ALA A 529 -23.65 15.78 -29.57
CA ALA A 529 -23.84 16.63 -28.41
C ALA A 529 -23.72 15.84 -27.09
N VAL A 530 -24.26 14.61 -27.06
CA VAL A 530 -24.10 13.69 -25.91
C VAL A 530 -22.64 13.27 -25.75
N LEU A 531 -21.95 12.90 -26.82
CA LEU A 531 -20.54 12.52 -26.78
C LEU A 531 -19.64 13.70 -26.32
N ASN A 532 -19.93 14.92 -26.76
CA ASN A 532 -19.24 16.12 -26.31
C ASN A 532 -19.47 16.38 -24.81
N ALA A 533 -20.68 16.20 -24.31
CA ALA A 533 -20.99 16.32 -22.89
C ALA A 533 -20.28 15.25 -22.04
N TYR A 534 -20.22 14.01 -22.53
CA TYR A 534 -19.40 12.96 -21.92
C TYR A 534 -17.92 13.33 -21.90
N MET A 535 -17.38 13.80 -23.02
CA MET A 535 -15.99 14.21 -23.14
C MET A 535 -15.66 15.35 -22.18
N LYS A 536 -16.58 16.31 -21.99
CA LYS A 536 -16.45 17.39 -21.02
C LYS A 536 -16.35 16.85 -19.58
N GLY A 537 -17.27 15.97 -19.18
CA GLY A 537 -17.20 15.32 -17.86
C GLY A 537 -15.91 14.50 -17.66
N LEU A 538 -15.47 13.78 -18.69
CA LEU A 538 -14.21 13.02 -18.67
C LEU A 538 -13.01 13.94 -18.50
N ARG A 539 -12.96 15.03 -19.26
CA ARG A 539 -11.90 16.04 -19.20
C ARG A 539 -11.79 16.68 -17.81
N ASP A 540 -12.92 17.04 -17.21
CA ASP A 540 -12.96 17.60 -15.85
C ASP A 540 -12.45 16.59 -14.80
N THR A 541 -12.67 15.30 -15.05
CA THR A 541 -12.15 14.23 -14.20
C THR A 541 -10.65 13.98 -14.40
N PHE A 542 -10.14 14.13 -15.62
CA PHE A 542 -8.70 14.11 -15.89
C PHE A 542 -7.97 15.30 -15.25
N TYR A 543 -8.59 16.48 -15.19
CA TYR A 543 -8.05 17.61 -14.41
C TYR A 543 -7.93 17.29 -12.92
N THR A 544 -8.88 16.54 -12.36
CA THR A 544 -8.81 16.07 -10.97
C THR A 544 -7.61 15.13 -10.77
N SER A 545 -7.39 14.21 -11.71
CA SER A 545 -6.24 13.28 -11.68
C SER A 545 -4.91 14.03 -11.84
N LEU A 546 -4.85 15.04 -12.70
CA LEU A 546 -3.71 15.94 -12.88
C LEU A 546 -3.38 16.70 -11.58
N ALA A 547 -4.39 17.29 -10.94
CA ALA A 547 -4.20 18.01 -9.68
C ALA A 547 -3.62 17.10 -8.60
N CYS A 548 -4.13 15.87 -8.48
CA CYS A 548 -3.61 14.89 -7.54
C CYS A 548 -2.18 14.45 -7.88
N ALA A 549 -1.87 14.24 -9.16
CA ALA A 549 -0.51 13.92 -9.61
C ALA A 549 0.48 15.06 -9.27
N ALA A 550 0.07 16.32 -9.46
CA ALA A 550 0.87 17.49 -9.07
C ALA A 550 1.07 17.57 -7.55
N CYS A 551 0.03 17.30 -6.74
CA CYS A 551 0.16 17.22 -5.28
C CYS A 551 1.11 16.10 -4.85
N ALA A 552 1.07 14.94 -5.51
CA ALA A 552 2.01 13.84 -5.26
C ALA A 552 3.46 14.23 -5.63
N LEU A 553 3.66 14.96 -6.74
CA LEU A 553 4.96 15.52 -7.10
C LEU A 553 5.48 16.49 -6.03
N ILE A 554 4.64 17.40 -5.53
CA ILE A 554 5.01 18.33 -4.46
C ILE A 554 5.38 17.57 -3.18
N ALA A 555 4.62 16.54 -2.80
CA ALA A 555 4.93 15.69 -1.66
C ALA A 555 6.28 14.97 -1.81
N CYS A 556 6.67 14.59 -3.03
CA CYS A 556 7.98 14.00 -3.31
C CYS A 556 9.14 14.96 -3.05
N LEU A 557 8.96 16.26 -3.30
CA LEU A 557 10.01 17.25 -3.07
C LEU A 557 10.32 17.44 -1.58
N CYS A 558 9.42 17.02 -0.69
CA CYS A 558 9.65 17.07 0.76
C CYS A 558 10.54 15.94 1.30
N PHE A 559 10.80 14.89 0.51
CA PHE A 559 11.63 13.75 0.93
C PHE A 559 13.08 14.17 1.18
N ARG A 560 13.67 13.67 2.27
CA ARG A 560 15.13 13.76 2.45
C ARG A 560 15.85 12.85 1.47
N TRP A 561 16.98 13.32 0.95
CA TRP A 561 17.81 12.57 0.01
C TRP A 561 18.64 11.54 0.77
N LYS A 562 18.00 10.44 1.15
CA LYS A 562 18.63 9.34 1.88
C LYS A 562 18.94 8.18 0.92
N SER A 563 20.07 7.53 1.17
CA SER A 563 20.48 6.36 0.41
C SER A 563 19.89 5.09 1.01
N VAL A 564 19.41 4.17 0.18
CA VAL A 564 19.03 2.80 0.58
C VAL A 564 20.24 1.95 0.97
N LYS A 565 21.46 2.41 0.66
CA LYS A 565 22.72 1.72 0.99
C LYS A 565 23.33 2.17 2.32
N LYS A 566 22.86 3.29 2.88
CA LYS A 566 23.37 3.87 4.12
C LYS A 566 22.37 3.72 5.26
N GLY A 567 22.87 3.61 6.49
CA GLY A 567 22.05 3.59 7.70
C GLY A 567 21.34 4.94 7.94
N PRO A 568 20.39 4.98 8.91
CA PRO A 568 19.65 6.20 9.26
C PRO A 568 20.56 7.39 9.62
N ASP A 569 21.77 7.10 10.12
CA ASP A 569 22.76 8.05 10.62
C ASP A 569 23.86 8.39 9.59
N GLY A 570 23.78 7.86 8.37
CA GLY A 570 24.70 8.17 7.28
C GLY A 570 25.97 7.32 7.21
N GLU A 571 26.19 6.43 8.19
CA GLU A 571 27.20 5.37 8.13
C GLU A 571 26.82 4.25 7.16
N ASP A 572 27.81 3.52 6.66
CA ASP A 572 27.56 2.31 5.87
C ASP A 572 26.76 1.33 6.74
N ARG A 573 25.64 0.84 6.19
CA ARG A 573 24.71 0.04 6.96
C ARG A 573 25.39 -1.29 7.31
N LYS A 574 25.66 -1.53 8.60
CA LYS A 574 26.11 -2.85 9.06
C LYS A 574 25.14 -3.90 8.51
N PRO A 575 25.63 -5.04 8.00
CA PRO A 575 24.77 -6.06 7.43
C PRO A 575 23.71 -6.46 8.48
N GLU A 576 22.44 -6.22 8.16
CA GLU A 576 21.30 -6.52 9.06
C GLU A 576 21.37 -8.00 9.44
N PRO A 577 21.13 -8.42 10.70
CA PRO A 577 21.08 -9.85 11.02
C PRO A 577 19.95 -10.50 10.20
N ALA A 578 20.29 -11.37 9.26
CA ALA A 578 19.29 -12.16 8.58
C ALA A 578 18.82 -13.24 9.54
N VAL A 579 17.55 -13.55 9.42
CA VAL A 579 16.95 -14.64 10.15
C VAL A 579 17.59 -15.95 9.67
N PRO A 580 18.22 -16.75 10.54
CA PRO A 580 18.84 -18.01 10.14
C PRO A 580 17.83 -18.93 9.43
N VAL A 581 18.31 -19.54 8.33
CA VAL A 581 17.53 -20.29 7.33
C VAL A 581 17.12 -21.68 7.80
#